data_AF-A0AAW9KW91-F1
#
_entry.id   AF-A0AAW9KW91-F1
#
_cell.length_a   1.000
_cell.length_b   1.000
_cell.length_c   1.000
_cell.angle_alpha   90.00
_cell.angle_beta   90.00
_cell.angle_gamma   90.00
#
_symmetry.space_group_name_H-M   'P 1'
#
loop_
_entity.id
_entity.type
_entity.pdbx_description
1 polymer ?
#
loop_
_entity_poly.entity_id
_entity_poly.type
_entity_poly.pdbx_seq_one_letter_code
_entity_poly.pdbx_strand_id
1 'polypeptide(L)'
;MAAQTETTANWHVESRDLRVTERDDHAWFSDEVLLGWTAVEQGIRYEFRTRWSGTLERRVDSAGDDDRPEWRFVGMHVSTAGEL
;
A
#
# COMPACT_ATOMS: atom_id res chain seq x y z
N MET A 1 16.62 -5.12 -1.35
CA MET A 1 15.77 -3.92 -1.10
C MET A 1 16.53 -2.72 -0.54
N ALA A 2 17.83 -2.79 -0.23
CA ALA A 2 18.54 -1.69 0.45
C ALA A 2 18.84 -0.45 -0.41
N ALA A 3 19.00 -0.61 -1.74
CA ALA A 3 19.48 0.48 -2.60
C ALA A 3 18.53 1.70 -2.69
N GLN A 4 17.23 1.52 -2.42
CA GLN A 4 16.26 2.63 -2.50
C GLN A 4 16.29 3.51 -1.24
N THR A 5 16.62 2.95 -0.07
CA THR A 5 16.63 3.67 1.20
C THR A 5 17.89 4.52 1.39
N GLU A 6 18.93 4.31 0.57
CA GLU A 6 20.16 5.11 0.63
C GLU A 6 19.95 6.53 0.08
N THR A 7 19.01 6.72 -0.85
CA THR A 7 18.77 8.01 -1.52
C THR A 7 17.48 8.71 -1.07
N THR A 8 16.65 8.03 -0.28
CA THR A 8 15.34 8.53 0.16
C THR A 8 15.16 8.40 1.67
N ALA A 9 14.61 9.44 2.29
CA ALA A 9 14.37 9.51 3.73
C ALA A 9 12.96 10.04 4.02
N ASN A 10 12.56 10.01 5.29
CA ASN A 10 11.30 10.57 5.78
C ASN A 10 10.06 10.04 5.03
N TRP A 11 10.03 8.74 4.73
CA TRP A 11 8.89 8.12 4.08
C TRP A 11 7.61 8.33 4.88
N HIS A 12 6.56 8.81 4.22
CA HIS A 12 5.23 9.03 4.77
C HIS A 12 4.22 8.29 3.88
N VAL A 13 3.41 7.44 4.50
CA VAL A 13 2.33 6.71 3.85
C VAL A 13 1.11 6.87 4.75
N GLU A 14 0.10 7.59 4.27
CA GLU A 14 -1.10 7.90 5.03
C GLU A 14 -2.34 7.47 4.24
N SER A 15 -3.08 6.53 4.81
CA SER A 15 -4.40 6.10 4.34
C SER A 15 -5.44 7.17 4.64
N ARG A 16 -6.34 7.44 3.70
CA ARG A 16 -7.36 8.51 3.85
C ARG A 16 -8.79 8.04 3.63
N ASP A 17 -9.01 7.02 2.82
CA ASP A 17 -10.35 6.60 2.41
C ASP A 17 -10.40 5.10 2.13
N LEU A 18 -9.87 4.33 3.07
CA LEU A 18 -9.79 2.88 2.97
C LEU A 18 -11.19 2.27 2.96
N ARG A 19 -11.50 1.57 1.87
CA ARG A 19 -12.67 0.71 1.73
C ARG A 19 -12.21 -0.72 1.53
N VAL A 20 -12.79 -1.64 2.29
CA VAL A 20 -12.52 -3.07 2.19
C VAL A 20 -13.85 -3.80 2.06
N THR A 21 -13.87 -4.81 1.21
CA THR A 21 -14.98 -5.76 1.14
C THR A 21 -14.42 -7.17 1.08
N GLU A 22 -14.97 -8.03 1.92
CA GLU A 22 -14.59 -9.44 1.98
C GLU A 22 -15.76 -10.29 1.48
N ARG A 23 -15.43 -11.33 0.71
CA ARG A 23 -16.37 -12.34 0.24
C ARG A 23 -15.68 -13.69 0.16
N ASP A 24 -16.16 -14.63 0.94
CA ASP A 24 -15.65 -16.00 1.04
C ASP A 24 -14.16 -16.04 1.44
N ASP A 25 -13.30 -16.49 0.54
CA ASP A 25 -11.84 -16.56 0.65
C ASP A 25 -11.14 -15.42 -0.08
N HIS A 26 -11.88 -14.42 -0.58
CA HIS A 26 -11.35 -13.27 -1.28
C HIS A 26 -11.71 -11.96 -0.57
N ALA A 27 -10.85 -10.95 -0.73
CA ALA A 27 -11.14 -9.58 -0.35
C ALA A 27 -10.64 -8.62 -1.42
N TRP A 28 -11.23 -7.44 -1.50
CA TRP A 28 -10.71 -6.34 -2.31
C TRP A 28 -10.75 -5.05 -1.52
N PHE A 29 -9.80 -4.17 -1.82
CA PHE A 29 -9.72 -2.87 -1.20
C PHE A 29 -9.49 -1.78 -2.23
N SER A 30 -9.86 -0.56 -1.84
CA SER A 30 -9.47 0.67 -2.51
C SER A 30 -9.14 1.71 -1.43
N ASP A 31 -8.10 2.50 -1.64
CA ASP A 31 -7.69 3.57 -0.72
C ASP A 31 -7.14 4.77 -1.48
N GLU A 32 -7.36 5.96 -0.92
CA GLU A 32 -6.59 7.16 -1.27
C GLU A 32 -5.42 7.26 -0.31
N VAL A 33 -4.20 7.18 -0.84
CA VAL A 33 -2.97 7.19 -0.07
C VAL A 33 -2.17 8.45 -0.39
N LEU A 34 -1.86 9.24 0.63
CA LEU A 34 -0.82 10.26 0.53
C LEU A 34 0.53 9.56 0.70
N LEU A 35 1.32 9.56 -0.38
CA LEU A 35 2.66 9.00 -0.42
C LEU A 35 3.69 10.12 -0.53
N GLY A 36 4.66 10.17 0.36
CA GLY A 36 5.74 11.16 0.27
C GLY A 36 7.07 10.66 0.81
N TRP A 37 8.14 11.25 0.29
CA TRP A 37 9.51 11.00 0.74
C TRP A 37 10.39 12.23 0.46
N THR A 38 11.53 12.31 1.13
CA THR A 38 12.57 13.31 0.87
C THR A 38 13.68 12.66 0.05
N ALA A 39 14.01 13.23 -1.10
CA ALA A 39 15.21 12.86 -1.85
C ALA A 39 16.43 13.49 -1.16
N VAL A 40 17.28 12.67 -0.54
CA VAL A 40 18.35 13.13 0.36
C VAL A 40 19.36 14.01 -0.36
N GLU A 41 19.78 13.61 -1.56
CA GLU A 41 20.81 14.31 -2.34
C GLU A 41 20.37 15.70 -2.81
N GLN A 42 19.07 15.88 -3.04
CA GLN A 42 18.50 17.12 -3.58
C GLN A 42 17.85 17.99 -2.49
N GLY A 43 17.59 17.42 -1.31
CA GLY A 43 16.83 18.05 -0.23
C GLY A 43 15.36 18.32 -0.58
N ILE A 44 14.85 17.73 -1.67
CA ILE A 44 13.48 17.97 -2.16
C ILE A 44 12.51 17.00 -1.51
N ARG A 45 11.37 17.53 -1.04
CA ARG A 45 10.23 16.75 -0.57
C ARG A 45 9.28 16.46 -1.73
N TYR A 46 9.00 15.19 -1.95
CA TYR A 46 7.99 14.71 -2.90
C TYR A 46 6.75 14.25 -2.15
N GLU A 47 5.57 14.64 -2.63
CA GLU A 47 4.29 14.22 -2.09
C GLU A 47 3.29 14.02 -3.22
N PHE A 48 2.61 12.88 -3.20
CA PHE A 48 1.67 12.47 -4.23
C PHE A 48 0.38 11.97 -3.60
N ARG A 49 -0.75 12.41 -4.17
CA ARG A 49 -2.03 11.73 -3.96
C ARG A 49 -2.09 10.53 -4.89
N THR A 50 -2.15 9.34 -4.31
CA THR A 50 -2.16 8.07 -5.02
C THR A 50 -3.43 7.29 -4.71
N ARG A 51 -3.87 6.46 -5.64
CA ARG A 51 -4.98 5.52 -5.45
C ARG A 51 -4.44 4.11 -5.52
N TRP A 52 -4.67 3.37 -4.45
CA TRP A 52 -4.21 2.00 -4.29
C TRP A 52 -5.45 1.11 -4.28
N SER A 53 -5.44 0.06 -5.10
CA SER A 53 -6.51 -0.93 -5.11
C SER A 53 -5.92 -2.31 -5.31
N GLY A 54 -6.52 -3.32 -4.75
CA GLY A 54 -6.02 -4.68 -4.92
C GLY A 54 -6.98 -5.73 -4.41
N THR A 55 -6.58 -6.97 -4.66
CA THR A 55 -7.32 -8.17 -4.28
C THR A 55 -6.43 -9.01 -3.37
N LEU A 56 -7.04 -9.59 -2.34
CA LEU A 56 -6.41 -10.52 -1.42
C LEU A 56 -7.11 -11.87 -1.47
N GLU A 57 -6.35 -12.95 -1.30
CA GLU A 57 -6.87 -14.29 -1.05
C GLU A 57 -6.49 -14.73 0.37
N ARG A 58 -7.42 -15.39 1.05
CA ARG A 58 -7.24 -15.96 2.38
C ARG A 58 -6.58 -17.33 2.27
N ARG A 59 -5.46 -17.51 2.96
CA ARG A 59 -4.90 -18.86 3.16
C ARG A 59 -5.65 -19.61 4.24
N VAL A 60 -6.03 -20.85 3.91
CA VAL A 60 -6.82 -21.74 4.78
C VAL A 60 -5.89 -22.62 5.64
N ASP A 61 -4.62 -22.73 5.27
CA ASP A 61 -3.60 -23.59 5.87
C ASP A 61 -2.67 -22.88 6.89
N SER A 62 -2.69 -21.55 6.91
CA SER A 62 -1.88 -20.75 7.83
C SER A 62 -2.67 -20.43 9.08
N ALA A 63 -2.60 -21.32 10.08
CA ALA A 63 -2.85 -20.94 11.46
C ALA A 63 -1.72 -19.99 11.90
N GLY A 64 -1.91 -18.70 11.66
CA GLY A 64 -1.06 -17.68 12.25
C GLY A 64 -1.13 -17.74 13.77
N ASP A 65 -0.08 -17.25 14.43
CA ASP A 65 0.02 -17.19 15.90
C ASP A 65 -0.97 -16.17 16.53
N ASP A 66 -1.68 -15.42 15.68
CA ASP A 66 -2.77 -14.50 16.02
C ASP A 66 -4.01 -15.02 15.28
N ASP A 67 -5.19 -15.07 15.94
CA ASP A 67 -6.47 -15.66 15.47
C ASP A 67 -7.05 -15.04 14.16
N ARG A 68 -6.22 -14.36 13.37
CA ARG A 68 -6.57 -13.67 12.13
C ARG A 68 -6.20 -14.53 10.91
N PRO A 69 -7.07 -14.59 9.89
CA PRO A 69 -6.73 -15.24 8.64
C PRO A 69 -5.52 -14.57 7.96
N GLU A 70 -4.60 -15.39 7.45
CA GLU A 70 -3.47 -14.89 6.65
C GLU A 70 -3.97 -14.48 5.26
N TRP A 71 -4.25 -13.19 5.09
CA TRP A 71 -4.57 -12.59 3.79
C TRP A 71 -3.29 -12.29 2.99
N ARG A 72 -3.30 -12.61 1.69
CA ARG A 72 -2.18 -12.35 0.78
C ARG A 72 -2.64 -11.56 -0.42
N PHE A 73 -1.91 -10.50 -0.77
CA PHE A 73 -2.15 -9.78 -2.01
C PHE A 73 -1.88 -10.68 -3.21
N VAL A 74 -2.89 -10.80 -4.08
CA VAL A 74 -2.80 -11.56 -5.34
C VAL A 74 -2.83 -10.64 -6.56
N GLY A 75 -3.21 -9.38 -6.34
CA GLY A 75 -3.08 -8.29 -7.29
C GLY A 75 -3.06 -6.95 -6.58
N MET A 76 -2.25 -6.03 -7.08
CA MET A 76 -2.18 -4.65 -6.59
C MET A 76 -2.00 -3.71 -7.78
N HIS A 77 -2.80 -2.66 -7.80
CA HIS A 77 -2.72 -1.57 -8.75
C HIS A 77 -2.53 -0.26 -7.99
N VAL A 78 -1.53 0.50 -8.40
CA VAL A 78 -1.21 1.82 -7.84
C VAL A 78 -1.19 2.82 -8.98
N SER A 79 -1.92 3.91 -8.81
CA SER A 79 -1.96 5.01 -9.77
C SER A 79 -1.81 6.35 -9.05
N THR A 80 -1.22 7.32 -9.72
CA THR A 80 -1.24 8.72 -9.26
C THR A 80 -2.47 9.40 -9.83
N ALA A 81 -3.00 10.42 -9.14
CA ALA A 81 -3.84 11.38 -9.83
C ALA A 81 -2.94 12.11 -10.84
N GLY A 82 -3.17 11.90 -12.14
CA GLY A 82 -2.50 12.69 -13.17
C GLY A 82 -2.81 14.17 -12.98
N GLU A 83 -1.86 15.03 -13.33
CA GLU A 83 -2.17 16.45 -13.54
C GLU A 83 -3.20 16.54 -14.68
N LEU A 84 -4.24 17.34 -14.47
CA LEU A 84 -5.36 17.53 -15.40
C LEU A 84 -5.07 18.73 -16.29
#